data_AF-A0A537FZ25-F1
#
_entry.id   AF-A0A537FZ25-F1
#
_cell.length_a   1.000
_cell.length_b   1.000
_cell.length_c   1.000
_cell.angle_alpha   90.00
_cell.angle_beta   90.00
_cell.angle_gamma   90.00
#
_symmetry.space_group_name_H-M   'P 1'
#
loop_
_entity.id
_entity.type
_entity.pdbx_description
1 polymer ?
#
loop_
_entity_poly.entity_id
_entity_poly.type
_entity_poly.pdbx_seq_one_letter_code
_entity_poly.pdbx_strand_id
1 'polypeptide(L)'
;MEQLGYKYWQRGLTEDNIFSSGRSFTFRTILTRNGSKVTGVIFGPCQGLTLRDVRAVFGLSMVSIIHAPPQEIVVTGLTSFTSQQNLASMIAFVMNVSGQPMALYWAEGVVFLADFVEPEALPDEYVKGKIYASNVSHAPMAKYNNLIRVGNMEVPVIDVSSNIALRDLAQWIRENHQSASEKS
;
A
#
# COMPACT_ATOMS: atom_id res chain seq x y z
N MET A 1 38.66 -39.27 5.14
CA MET A 1 39.60 -38.33 4.50
C MET A 1 38.94 -37.75 3.26
N GLU A 2 38.96 -36.41 3.17
CA GLU A 2 38.88 -35.52 1.98
C GLU A 2 37.78 -35.75 0.94
N GLN A 3 36.79 -34.85 0.82
CA GLN A 3 36.83 -33.58 0.06
C GLN A 3 37.14 -33.72 -1.44
N LEU A 4 36.09 -33.73 -2.25
CA LEU A 4 36.06 -33.27 -3.65
C LEU A 4 34.65 -32.66 -3.83
N GLY A 5 34.39 -31.38 -4.10
CA GLY A 5 35.13 -30.37 -4.83
C GLY A 5 34.13 -29.70 -5.78
N TYR A 6 33.19 -28.89 -5.26
CA TYR A 6 32.21 -28.18 -6.10
C TYR A 6 32.87 -26.95 -6.74
N LYS A 7 33.46 -27.16 -7.94
CA LYS A 7 33.90 -26.09 -8.83
C LYS A 7 32.82 -25.81 -9.89
N TYR A 8 32.31 -24.57 -9.85
CA TYR A 8 31.78 -23.74 -10.94
C TYR A 8 31.12 -24.39 -12.16
N TRP A 9 29.85 -24.04 -12.38
CA TRP A 9 29.35 -23.53 -13.67
C TRP A 9 28.15 -22.59 -13.41
N GLN A 10 28.43 -21.30 -13.16
CA GLN A 10 27.47 -20.24 -13.44
C GLN A 10 27.62 -19.89 -14.92
N ARG A 11 26.79 -20.47 -15.78
CA ARG A 11 26.45 -19.85 -17.06
C ARG A 11 25.04 -19.31 -16.93
N GLY A 12 24.90 -17.98 -17.01
CA GLY A 12 23.62 -17.38 -17.28
C GLY A 12 23.07 -17.98 -18.57
N LEU A 13 21.84 -18.49 -18.51
CA LEU A 13 21.16 -19.01 -19.68
C LEU A 13 20.53 -17.81 -20.41
N THR A 14 21.13 -17.41 -21.54
CA THR A 14 20.41 -16.66 -22.58
C THR A 14 19.67 -17.65 -23.49
N GLU A 15 18.57 -17.19 -24.09
CA GLU A 15 17.54 -17.99 -24.80
C GLU A 15 18.08 -18.99 -25.84
N ASP A 16 19.27 -18.75 -26.38
CA ASP A 16 19.82 -19.47 -27.53
C ASP A 16 20.38 -20.88 -27.25
N ASN A 17 20.62 -21.26 -25.98
CA ASN A 17 21.25 -22.55 -25.66
C ASN A 17 20.28 -23.73 -25.45
N ILE A 18 18.99 -23.55 -25.71
CA ILE A 18 17.95 -24.52 -25.30
C ILE A 18 17.67 -25.61 -26.34
N PHE A 19 18.04 -25.44 -27.62
CA PHE A 19 17.38 -26.20 -28.69
C PHE A 19 18.16 -27.27 -29.48
N SER A 20 19.41 -27.63 -29.16
CA SER A 20 20.22 -28.44 -30.10
C SER A 20 20.76 -29.81 -29.66
N SER A 21 20.30 -30.43 -28.57
CA SER A 21 20.71 -31.84 -28.35
C SER A 21 19.62 -32.69 -27.70
N GLY A 22 19.15 -33.70 -28.42
CA GLY A 22 18.18 -34.71 -27.97
C GLY A 22 18.74 -35.66 -26.92
N ARG A 23 19.21 -35.14 -25.78
CA ARG A 23 19.56 -35.93 -24.59
C ARG A 23 18.65 -35.51 -23.44
N SER A 24 18.26 -36.47 -22.59
CA SER A 24 17.55 -36.17 -21.34
C SER A 24 18.42 -35.27 -20.47
N PHE A 25 17.96 -34.05 -20.23
CA PHE A 25 18.60 -33.12 -19.31
C PHE A 25 17.80 -33.06 -18.01
N THR A 26 18.49 -33.30 -16.90
CA THR A 26 17.96 -33.01 -15.56
C THR A 26 18.14 -31.52 -15.31
N PHE A 27 17.10 -30.72 -15.46
CA PHE A 27 17.15 -29.31 -15.08
C PHE A 27 16.78 -29.15 -13.61
N ARG A 28 17.64 -28.47 -12.85
CA ARG A 28 17.31 -27.97 -11.52
C ARG A 28 17.04 -26.47 -11.65
N THR A 29 15.81 -26.11 -11.98
CA THR A 29 15.42 -24.70 -12.06
C THR A 29 15.11 -24.20 -10.65
N ILE A 30 15.93 -23.27 -10.15
CA ILE A 30 15.68 -22.58 -8.87
C ILE A 30 14.92 -21.31 -9.21
N LEU A 31 13.64 -21.24 -8.83
CA LEU A 31 12.84 -20.02 -8.96
C LEU A 31 12.68 -19.37 -7.58
N THR A 32 13.08 -18.11 -7.46
CA THR A 32 12.97 -17.33 -6.22
C THR A 32 11.70 -16.47 -6.25
N ARG A 33 10.87 -16.55 -5.19
CA ARG A 33 9.70 -15.67 -4.98
C ARG A 33 9.87 -14.94 -3.65
N ASN A 34 9.82 -13.60 -3.64
CA ASN A 34 9.82 -12.75 -2.42
C ASN A 34 10.87 -13.15 -1.36
N GLY A 35 12.14 -13.30 -1.76
CA GLY A 35 13.23 -13.69 -0.83
C GLY A 35 13.15 -15.12 -0.27
N SER A 36 12.08 -15.86 -0.54
CA SER A 36 11.91 -17.26 -0.18
C SER A 36 12.19 -18.14 -1.40
N LYS A 37 13.25 -18.96 -1.33
CA LYS A 37 13.58 -19.95 -2.38
C LYS A 37 12.49 -21.02 -2.43
N VAL A 38 11.75 -21.09 -3.52
CA VAL A 38 10.90 -22.25 -3.81
C VAL A 38 11.67 -23.18 -4.73
N THR A 39 12.03 -24.34 -4.22
CA THR A 39 12.76 -25.36 -4.99
C THR A 39 11.75 -26.39 -5.49
N GLY A 40 11.52 -26.44 -6.79
CA GLY A 40 10.70 -27.46 -7.43
C GLY A 40 11.54 -28.28 -8.41
N VAL A 41 11.30 -29.58 -8.49
CA VAL A 41 11.92 -30.47 -9.48
C VAL A 41 10.81 -31.05 -10.34
N ILE A 42 10.84 -30.79 -11.65
CA ILE A 42 9.93 -31.44 -12.60
C ILE A 42 10.60 -32.74 -13.05
N PHE A 43 9.92 -33.87 -12.88
CA PHE A 43 10.33 -35.16 -13.43
C PHE A 43 9.43 -35.51 -14.62
N GLY A 44 10.02 -35.65 -15.82
CA GLY A 44 9.32 -36.12 -17.01
C GLY A 44 10.09 -35.81 -18.30
N PRO A 45 9.79 -36.50 -19.41
CA PRO A 45 10.39 -36.19 -20.72
C PRO A 45 9.98 -34.78 -21.16
N CYS A 46 10.93 -33.84 -21.17
CA CYS A 46 10.76 -32.46 -21.62
C CYS A 46 10.65 -32.34 -23.15
N GLN A 47 9.82 -33.14 -23.80
CA GLN A 47 9.43 -32.90 -25.18
C GLN A 47 8.10 -32.13 -25.18
N GLY A 48 8.15 -30.85 -25.56
CA GLY A 48 6.95 -30.04 -25.79
C GLY A 48 6.44 -29.19 -24.61
N LEU A 49 7.16 -29.13 -23.48
CA LEU A 49 6.81 -28.20 -22.39
C LEU A 49 7.10 -26.75 -22.81
N THR A 50 6.05 -25.96 -22.94
CA THR A 50 6.15 -24.53 -23.20
C THR A 50 6.21 -23.75 -21.89
N LEU A 51 6.66 -22.50 -21.95
CA LEU A 51 6.61 -21.59 -20.80
C LEU A 51 5.19 -21.45 -20.23
N ARG A 52 4.14 -21.66 -21.05
CA ARG A 52 2.74 -21.67 -20.61
C ARG A 52 2.42 -22.89 -19.73
N ASP A 53 2.97 -24.06 -20.04
CA ASP A 53 2.72 -25.29 -19.28
C ASP A 53 3.39 -25.24 -17.91
N VAL A 54 4.62 -24.71 -17.85
CA VAL A 54 5.31 -24.45 -16.57
C VAL A 54 4.52 -23.42 -15.74
N ARG A 55 3.97 -22.37 -16.37
CA ARG A 55 3.15 -21.36 -15.69
C ARG A 55 1.83 -21.90 -15.16
N ALA A 56 1.17 -22.79 -15.91
CA ALA A 56 -0.08 -23.42 -15.49
C ALA A 56 0.14 -24.32 -14.27
N VAL A 57 1.25 -25.07 -14.23
CA VAL A 57 1.62 -25.93 -13.10
C VAL A 57 1.97 -25.12 -11.84
N PHE A 58 2.60 -23.95 -12.00
CA PHE A 58 3.04 -23.12 -10.86
C PHE A 58 2.13 -21.92 -10.53
N GLY A 59 0.98 -21.77 -11.21
CA GLY A 59 0.05 -20.68 -10.97
C GLY A 59 0.70 -19.29 -11.07
N LEU A 60 1.68 -19.11 -11.95
CA LEU A 60 2.42 -17.86 -12.08
C LEU A 60 1.63 -16.89 -12.96
N SER A 61 0.95 -15.92 -12.33
CA SER A 61 0.34 -14.79 -13.05
C SER A 61 1.42 -14.03 -13.84
N MET A 62 1.12 -13.64 -15.09
CA MET A 62 2.07 -12.89 -15.93
C MET A 62 2.35 -11.47 -15.42
N VAL A 63 1.57 -10.99 -14.45
CA VAL A 63 1.66 -9.63 -13.91
C VAL A 63 2.15 -9.69 -12.47
N SER A 64 3.15 -8.86 -12.16
CA SER A 64 3.62 -8.61 -10.80
C SER A 64 2.84 -7.44 -10.21
N ILE A 65 2.21 -7.64 -9.05
CA ILE A 65 1.51 -6.59 -8.30
C ILE A 65 2.38 -6.23 -7.10
N ILE A 66 2.74 -4.94 -6.99
CA ILE A 66 3.55 -4.41 -5.89
C ILE A 66 2.69 -3.44 -5.09
N HIS A 67 2.49 -3.74 -3.81
CA HIS A 67 1.92 -2.78 -2.87
C HIS A 67 3.06 -1.99 -2.23
N ALA A 68 3.17 -0.71 -2.59
CA ALA A 68 4.20 0.20 -2.10
C ALA A 68 3.51 1.47 -1.56
N PRO A 69 3.26 1.57 -0.24
CA PRO A 69 2.75 2.80 0.35
C PRO A 69 3.75 3.96 0.15
N PRO A 70 3.28 5.23 0.21
CA PRO A 70 4.17 6.38 0.16
C PRO A 70 5.22 6.32 1.28
N GLN A 71 6.42 6.79 0.98
CA GLN A 71 7.54 6.85 1.92
C GLN A 71 7.46 8.09 2.82
N GLU A 72 6.84 9.17 2.33
CA GLU A 72 6.72 10.43 3.05
C GLU A 72 5.37 11.11 2.75
N ILE A 73 4.74 11.65 3.79
CA ILE A 73 3.58 12.53 3.67
C ILE A 73 3.99 13.92 4.14
N VAL A 74 3.94 14.90 3.24
CA VAL A 74 4.23 16.30 3.55
C VAL A 74 2.91 17.02 3.84
N VAL A 75 2.69 17.40 5.09
CA VAL A 75 1.51 18.17 5.50
C VAL A 75 1.84 19.66 5.42
N THR A 76 1.22 20.38 4.49
CA THR A 76 1.48 21.82 4.30
C THR A 76 0.49 22.72 5.03
N GLY A 77 -0.74 22.24 5.22
CA GLY A 77 -1.79 22.93 5.98
C GLY A 77 -2.34 22.01 7.05
N LEU A 78 -2.48 22.52 8.28
CA LEU A 78 -3.01 21.77 9.40
C LEU A 78 -3.98 22.63 10.21
N THR A 79 -5.22 22.16 10.34
CA THR A 79 -6.29 22.84 11.07
C THR A 79 -6.86 21.92 12.14
N SER A 80 -6.76 22.35 13.40
CA SER A 80 -7.26 21.60 14.56
C SER A 80 -8.64 22.11 15.00
N PHE A 81 -9.57 21.19 15.18
CA PHE A 81 -10.90 21.45 15.74
C PHE A 81 -10.99 20.88 17.14
N THR A 82 -11.66 21.61 18.04
CA THR A 82 -11.85 21.21 19.45
C THR A 82 -12.73 19.98 19.61
N SER A 83 -13.61 19.68 18.63
CA SER A 83 -14.48 18.51 18.67
C SER A 83 -14.76 17.97 17.28
N GLN A 84 -14.99 16.65 17.19
CA GLN A 84 -15.47 15.99 15.97
C GLN A 84 -16.76 16.61 15.42
N GLN A 85 -17.60 17.19 16.30
CA GLN A 85 -18.86 17.81 15.92
C GLN A 85 -18.63 19.12 15.15
N ASN A 86 -17.63 19.90 15.53
CA ASN A 86 -17.28 21.14 14.84
C ASN A 86 -16.70 20.85 13.45
N LEU A 87 -15.81 19.86 13.36
CA LEU A 87 -15.28 19.40 12.07
C LEU A 87 -16.41 18.87 11.18
N ALA A 88 -17.26 17.97 11.70
CA ALA A 88 -18.39 17.44 10.93
C ALA A 88 -19.36 18.54 10.49
N SER A 89 -19.55 19.61 11.28
CA SER A 89 -20.40 20.73 10.90
C SER A 89 -19.83 21.52 9.73
N MET A 90 -18.51 21.74 9.69
CA MET A 90 -17.83 22.33 8.53
C MET A 90 -18.04 21.45 7.29
N ILE A 91 -17.83 20.14 7.41
CA ILE A 91 -18.00 19.21 6.28
C ILE A 91 -19.45 19.17 5.79
N ALA A 92 -20.43 19.09 6.69
CA ALA A 92 -21.84 19.11 6.35
C ALA A 92 -22.22 20.41 5.61
N PHE A 93 -21.68 21.56 6.04
CA PHE A 93 -21.86 22.82 5.32
C PHE A 93 -21.31 22.75 3.89
N VAL A 94 -20.08 22.25 3.71
CA VAL A 94 -19.44 22.10 2.39
C VAL A 94 -20.24 21.13 1.51
N MET A 95 -20.67 19.98 2.03
CA MET A 95 -21.51 19.02 1.31
C MET A 95 -22.84 19.67 0.85
N ASN A 96 -23.47 20.47 1.71
CA ASN A 96 -24.74 21.13 1.40
C ASN A 96 -24.59 22.23 0.33
N VAL A 97 -23.49 22.98 0.34
CA VAL A 97 -23.22 24.04 -0.64
C VAL A 97 -22.72 23.49 -1.97
N SER A 98 -21.82 22.49 -1.94
CA SER A 98 -21.22 21.91 -3.15
C SER A 98 -22.07 20.83 -3.80
N GLY A 99 -22.99 20.21 -3.04
CA GLY A 99 -23.73 19.02 -3.46
C GLY A 99 -22.86 17.76 -3.57
N GLN A 100 -21.57 17.82 -3.22
CA GLN A 100 -20.66 16.69 -3.30
C GLN A 100 -20.67 15.90 -1.98
N PRO A 101 -20.84 14.57 -2.02
CA PRO A 101 -20.69 13.75 -0.84
C PRO A 101 -19.22 13.76 -0.39
N MET A 102 -19.00 13.91 0.91
CA MET A 102 -17.68 13.84 1.53
C MET A 102 -17.70 12.86 2.69
N ALA A 103 -16.57 12.21 2.94
CA ALA A 103 -16.38 11.34 4.08
C ALA A 103 -15.17 11.81 4.90
N LEU A 104 -15.28 11.65 6.21
CA LEU A 104 -14.15 11.78 7.13
C LEU A 104 -13.42 10.45 7.25
N TYR A 105 -12.14 10.51 7.58
CA TYR A 105 -11.33 9.36 7.93
C TYR A 105 -11.18 9.27 9.45
N TRP A 106 -11.12 8.06 9.97
CA TRP A 106 -10.82 7.79 11.36
C TRP A 106 -9.71 6.75 11.49
N ALA A 107 -8.72 7.04 12.32
CA ALA A 107 -7.73 6.07 12.79
C ALA A 107 -7.10 6.61 14.07
N GLU A 108 -6.58 5.72 14.92
CA GLU A 108 -5.77 6.10 16.09
C GLU A 108 -6.46 7.11 17.04
N GLY A 109 -7.79 7.10 17.12
CA GLY A 109 -8.53 8.04 17.98
C GLY A 109 -8.63 9.47 17.44
N VAL A 110 -8.32 9.67 16.17
CA VAL A 110 -8.41 10.95 15.44
C VAL A 110 -9.39 10.80 14.29
N VAL A 111 -10.25 11.80 14.12
CA VAL A 111 -11.05 11.97 12.90
C VAL A 111 -10.48 13.13 12.10
N PHE A 112 -10.34 12.95 10.79
CA PHE A 112 -9.70 13.94 9.94
C PHE A 112 -10.19 13.88 8.49
N LEU A 113 -9.99 14.99 7.78
CA LEU A 113 -10.03 15.09 6.33
C LEU A 113 -8.64 15.51 5.86
N ALA A 114 -8.14 14.89 4.79
CA ALA A 114 -6.87 15.25 4.17
C ALA A 114 -7.07 15.47 2.67
N ASP A 115 -6.73 16.66 2.20
CA ASP A 115 -6.81 17.06 0.80
C ASP A 115 -5.45 16.83 0.13
N PHE A 116 -5.29 15.69 -0.53
CA PHE A 116 -4.04 15.34 -1.20
C PHE A 116 -3.90 16.05 -2.55
N VAL A 117 -2.68 16.55 -2.80
CA VAL A 117 -2.31 17.12 -4.09
C VAL A 117 -2.25 16.00 -5.12
N GLU A 118 -2.87 16.23 -6.27
CA GLU A 118 -2.90 15.27 -7.37
C GLU A 118 -1.49 15.03 -7.95
N PRO A 119 -1.15 13.79 -8.35
CA PRO A 119 0.16 13.45 -8.89
C PRO A 119 0.59 14.34 -10.07
N GLU A 120 -0.36 14.79 -10.88
CA GLU A 120 -0.15 15.64 -12.06
C GLU A 120 0.45 17.01 -11.71
N ALA A 121 0.17 17.51 -10.49
CA ALA A 121 0.70 18.78 -10.04
C ALA A 121 2.15 18.68 -9.53
N LEU A 122 2.56 17.50 -9.04
CA LEU A 122 3.90 17.24 -8.47
C LEU A 122 4.46 15.86 -8.88
N PRO A 123 4.66 15.62 -10.19
CA PRO A 123 5.01 14.29 -10.70
C PRO A 123 6.36 13.79 -10.20
N ASP A 124 7.36 14.68 -10.12
CA ASP A 124 8.72 14.32 -9.68
C ASP A 124 8.77 13.88 -8.21
N GLU A 125 7.93 14.47 -7.36
CA GLU A 125 7.86 14.11 -5.94
C GLU A 125 7.06 12.82 -5.74
N TYR A 126 5.99 12.63 -6.51
CA TYR A 126 5.20 11.40 -6.48
C TYR A 126 6.02 10.17 -6.85
N VAL A 127 6.88 10.26 -7.88
CA VAL A 127 7.78 9.17 -8.29
C VAL A 127 8.81 8.83 -7.20
N LYS A 128 9.22 9.80 -6.39
CA LYS A 128 10.10 9.59 -5.22
C LYS A 128 9.36 8.98 -4.02
N GLY A 129 8.06 8.72 -4.14
CA GLY A 129 7.23 8.18 -3.07
C GLY A 129 6.78 9.23 -2.05
N LYS A 130 6.81 10.52 -2.40
CA LYS A 130 6.31 11.61 -1.55
C LYS A 130 4.91 12.03 -1.99
N ILE A 131 4.02 12.20 -1.03
CA ILE A 131 2.69 12.77 -1.26
C ILE A 131 2.50 14.02 -0.41
N TYR A 132 1.75 14.99 -0.94
CA TYR A 132 1.50 16.26 -0.27
C TYR A 132 0.04 16.33 0.15
N ALA A 133 -0.20 16.56 1.43
CA ALA A 133 -1.50 16.91 1.97
C ALA A 133 -1.57 18.45 2.06
N SER A 134 -2.29 19.06 1.12
CA SER A 134 -2.42 20.51 1.00
C SER A 134 -3.06 21.12 2.24
N ASN A 135 -4.09 20.46 2.76
CA ASN A 135 -4.73 20.78 4.02
C ASN A 135 -5.17 19.50 4.74
N VAL A 136 -4.99 19.48 6.06
CA VAL A 136 -5.48 18.44 6.96
C VAL A 136 -6.32 19.09 8.05
N SER A 137 -7.61 18.79 8.07
CA SER A 137 -8.53 19.25 9.12
C SER A 137 -8.83 18.09 10.06
N HIS A 138 -8.59 18.23 11.36
CA HIS A 138 -8.69 17.11 12.30
C HIS A 138 -9.35 17.47 13.63
N ALA A 139 -9.84 16.45 14.34
CA ALA A 139 -10.40 16.57 15.68
C ALA A 139 -10.19 15.27 16.48
N PRO A 140 -10.22 15.33 17.83
CA PRO A 140 -10.22 14.12 18.65
C PRO A 140 -11.52 13.32 18.48
N MET A 141 -11.40 11.99 18.37
CA MET A 141 -12.50 11.04 18.30
C MET A 141 -12.05 9.70 18.90
N ALA A 142 -12.07 9.59 20.23
CA ALA A 142 -11.46 8.47 20.95
C ALA A 142 -11.99 7.08 20.55
N LYS A 143 -13.25 6.99 20.13
CA LYS A 143 -13.88 5.75 19.65
C LYS A 143 -14.38 5.96 18.23
N TYR A 144 -14.20 4.94 17.40
CA TYR A 144 -14.78 4.92 16.07
C TYR A 144 -16.32 5.00 16.15
N ASN A 145 -16.87 5.84 15.28
CA ASN A 145 -18.28 5.87 14.94
C ASN A 145 -18.34 6.11 13.43
N ASN A 146 -19.12 5.30 12.73
CA ASN A 146 -19.18 5.31 11.27
C ASN A 146 -19.93 6.51 10.69
N LEU A 147 -20.57 7.32 11.54
CA LEU A 147 -21.25 8.55 11.15
C LEU A 147 -21.19 9.60 12.26
N ILE A 148 -21.22 10.87 11.87
CA ILE A 148 -21.44 11.99 12.77
C ILE A 148 -22.67 12.76 12.27
N ARG A 149 -23.68 12.87 13.12
CA ARG A 149 -24.95 13.53 12.76
C ARG A 149 -24.84 15.03 13.01
N VAL A 150 -25.17 15.82 11.99
CA VAL A 150 -25.20 17.29 12.03
C VAL A 150 -26.59 17.74 11.57
N GLY A 151 -27.47 18.03 12.52
CA GLY A 151 -28.88 18.31 12.23
C GLY A 151 -29.56 17.12 11.53
N ASN A 152 -29.96 17.33 10.27
CA ASN A 152 -30.60 16.32 9.43
C ASN A 152 -29.64 15.62 8.46
N MET A 153 -28.36 15.99 8.47
CA MET A 153 -27.33 15.36 7.64
C MET A 153 -26.50 14.37 8.46
N GLU A 154 -26.04 13.33 7.80
CA GLU A 154 -25.11 12.34 8.34
C GLU A 154 -23.80 12.43 7.56
N VAL A 155 -22.72 12.79 8.26
CA VAL A 155 -21.38 12.82 7.69
C VAL A 155 -20.77 11.43 7.89
N PRO A 156 -20.49 10.68 6.82
CA PRO A 156 -19.89 9.35 6.94
C PRO A 156 -18.46 9.43 7.44
N VAL A 157 -18.06 8.44 8.23
CA VAL A 157 -16.69 8.30 8.75
C VAL A 157 -16.17 6.91 8.42
N ILE A 158 -15.07 6.85 7.69
CA ILE A 158 -14.43 5.62 7.22
C ILE A 158 -13.29 5.27 8.17
N ASP A 159 -13.31 4.06 8.72
CA ASP A 159 -12.16 3.52 9.44
C ASP A 159 -11.04 3.21 8.44
N VAL A 160 -9.95 3.96 8.54
CA VAL A 160 -8.76 3.81 7.68
C VAL A 160 -7.58 3.19 8.43
N SER A 161 -7.81 2.56 9.58
CA SER A 161 -6.76 1.96 10.41
C SER A 161 -5.95 0.87 9.68
N SER A 162 -6.50 0.26 8.64
CA SER A 162 -5.81 -0.72 7.78
C SER A 162 -4.88 -0.08 6.74
N ASN A 163 -5.03 1.22 6.45
CA ASN A 163 -4.15 1.95 5.54
C ASN A 163 -2.98 2.51 6.34
N ILE A 164 -1.78 1.93 6.15
CA ILE A 164 -0.57 2.28 6.89
C ILE A 164 -0.27 3.78 6.82
N ALA A 165 -0.35 4.39 5.63
CA ALA A 165 -0.03 5.80 5.44
C ALA A 165 -1.00 6.73 6.20
N LEU A 166 -2.30 6.45 6.14
CA LEU A 166 -3.32 7.25 6.82
C LEU A 166 -3.36 7.01 8.32
N ARG A 167 -3.09 5.77 8.77
CA ARG A 167 -2.96 5.45 10.19
C ARG A 167 -1.76 6.17 10.80
N ASP A 168 -0.61 6.14 10.13
CA ASP A 168 0.61 6.77 10.63
C ASP A 168 0.46 8.32 10.62
N LEU A 169 -0.25 8.88 9.63
CA LEU A 169 -0.66 10.30 9.66
C LEU A 169 -1.55 10.62 10.87
N ALA A 170 -2.57 9.81 11.13
CA ALA A 170 -3.46 9.99 12.28
C ALA A 170 -2.71 9.88 13.62
N GLN A 171 -1.78 8.93 13.72
CA GLN A 171 -0.91 8.80 14.88
C GLN A 171 -0.06 10.06 15.09
N TRP A 172 0.57 10.57 14.03
CA TRP A 172 1.36 11.79 14.09
C TRP A 172 0.53 13.01 14.53
N ILE A 173 -0.72 13.13 14.04
CA ILE A 173 -1.66 14.18 14.48
C ILE A 173 -1.98 14.04 15.97
N ARG A 174 -2.27 12.82 16.44
CA ARG A 174 -2.59 12.55 17.85
C ARG A 174 -1.46 13.01 18.77
N GLU A 175 -0.23 12.63 18.43
CA GLU A 175 0.94 12.85 19.29
C GLU A 175 1.38 14.31 19.35
N ASN A 176 1.20 15.08 18.27
CA ASN A 176 1.80 16.40 18.15
C ASN A 176 0.78 17.56 18.18
N HIS A 177 -0.50 17.30 17.89
CA HIS A 177 -1.43 18.37 17.52
C HIS A 177 -2.85 18.24 18.08
N GLN A 178 -3.13 17.26 18.96
CA GLN A 178 -4.36 17.29 19.74
C GLN A 178 -4.31 18.41 20.77
N SER A 179 -5.35 19.27 20.78
CA SER A 179 -5.52 20.27 21.82
C SER A 179 -5.61 19.56 23.17
N ALA A 180 -4.70 19.90 24.09
CA ALA A 180 -4.64 19.34 25.43
C ALA A 180 -5.97 19.55 26.18
N SER A 181 -6.84 18.54 26.19
CA SER A 181 -8.07 18.53 26.99
C SER A 181 -8.00 17.58 28.19
N GLU A 182 -6.83 17.01 28.51
CA GLU A 182 -6.67 16.11 29.67
C GLU A 182 -5.36 16.39 30.43
N LYS A 183 -5.31 17.53 31.11
CA LYS A 183 -4.57 17.70 32.38
C LYS A 183 -5.39 18.61 33.30
N SER A 184 -6.36 18.04 34.00
CA SER A 184 -6.95 18.61 35.22
C SER A 184 -7.23 17.49 36.20
#